data_AF-A0A101CLJ5-F1
#
_entry.id   AF-A0A101CLJ5-F1
#
_cell.length_a   1.000
_cell.length_b   1.000
_cell.length_c   1.000
_cell.angle_alpha   90.00
_cell.angle_beta   90.00
_cell.angle_gamma   90.00
#
_symmetry.space_group_name_H-M   'P 1'
#
loop_
_entity.id
_entity.type
_entity.pdbx_description
1 polymer ?
#
loop_
_entity_poly.entity_id
_entity_poly.type
_entity_poly.pdbx_seq_one_letter_code
_entity_poly.pdbx_strand_id
1 'polypeptide(L)'
;MGGFFQQLAKALADRWISLLVLPGVFFLGGVWLAVSLGHGQAWNVVLLTRQAENAAATVVDLPTGAQALLVVVVLAGAAGTGFVVQALAGVTRRIWLGQWPRPLGQLVAAQTARRRAQWHRLVAERRALERASPGTRTREQQDEIDTVAQRLTRLAMAEPGRATWMGDRIHAVESIAYHRYGLDLTYGWSRLWLVLPDATRAELTAAHSAFAAAVATGTWAVPYALLTVVWWPAMLVAAGIGLTGWARARAAVADFTTLTEAAVDLHGRTLAAALGVGDTPQETGPLTISEGERITDLVRKGR
;
A
#
# COMPACT_ATOMS: atom_id res chain seq x y z
N MET A 1 -19.51 17.64 29.06
CA MET A 1 -19.34 16.39 28.29
C MET A 1 -19.98 16.42 26.89
N GLY A 2 -21.05 17.18 26.61
CA GLY A 2 -21.66 17.24 25.27
C GLY A 2 -20.76 17.76 24.15
N GLY A 3 -19.86 18.71 24.42
CA GLY A 3 -18.96 19.28 23.41
C GLY A 3 -17.92 18.29 22.85
N PHE A 4 -17.43 17.34 23.65
CA PHE A 4 -16.50 16.30 23.18
C PHE A 4 -17.18 15.34 22.22
N PHE A 5 -18.36 14.83 22.57
CA PHE A 5 -19.14 13.95 21.68
C PHE A 5 -19.58 14.67 20.41
N GLN A 6 -19.91 15.96 20.49
CA GLN A 6 -20.25 16.76 19.31
C GLN A 6 -19.04 17.00 18.39
N GLN A 7 -17.86 17.28 18.95
CA GLN A 7 -16.62 17.39 18.17
C GLN A 7 -16.23 16.04 17.56
N LEU A 8 -16.37 14.95 18.30
CA LEU A 8 -16.09 13.60 17.82
C LEU A 8 -17.07 13.19 16.71
N ALA A 9 -18.37 13.48 16.89
CA ALA A 9 -19.39 13.26 15.88
C ALA A 9 -19.14 14.11 14.62
N LYS A 10 -18.72 15.37 14.77
CA LYS A 10 -18.37 16.24 13.64
C LYS A 10 -17.13 15.73 12.91
N ALA A 11 -16.05 15.41 13.61
CA ALA A 11 -14.84 14.87 12.99
C ALA A 11 -15.09 13.53 12.29
N LEU A 12 -15.96 12.70 12.87
CA LEU A 12 -16.42 11.48 12.25
C LEU A 12 -17.24 11.82 11.00
N ALA A 13 -18.27 12.66 11.09
CA ALA A 13 -19.07 13.08 9.94
C ALA A 13 -18.21 13.64 8.79
N ASP A 14 -17.29 14.56 9.07
CA ASP A 14 -16.40 15.17 8.08
C ASP A 14 -15.53 14.11 7.39
N ARG A 15 -14.97 13.17 8.16
CA ARG A 15 -14.14 12.08 7.63
C ARG A 15 -14.94 11.10 6.79
N TRP A 16 -16.17 10.79 7.20
CA TRP A 16 -17.06 9.89 6.48
C TRP A 16 -17.59 10.50 5.20
N ILE A 17 -17.92 11.80 5.21
CA ILE A 17 -18.30 12.54 4.02
C ILE A 17 -17.15 12.55 3.01
N SER A 18 -15.94 12.88 3.45
CA SER A 18 -14.76 12.94 2.57
C SER A 18 -14.35 11.58 2.01
N LEU A 19 -14.40 10.51 2.81
CA LEU A 19 -13.90 9.19 2.42
C LEU A 19 -14.95 8.29 1.74
N LEU A 20 -16.24 8.42 2.10
CA LEU A 20 -17.30 7.55 1.58
C LEU A 20 -18.27 8.29 0.67
N VAL A 21 -18.87 9.38 1.15
CA VAL A 21 -20.00 10.02 0.46
C VAL A 21 -19.54 10.74 -0.80
N LEU A 22 -18.50 11.57 -0.70
CA LEU A 22 -18.05 12.38 -1.83
C LEU A 22 -17.60 11.52 -3.02
N PRO A 23 -16.71 10.52 -2.85
CA PRO A 23 -16.35 9.62 -3.95
C PRO A 23 -17.54 8.79 -4.45
N GLY A 24 -18.44 8.39 -3.55
CA GLY A 24 -19.67 7.67 -3.90
C GLY A 24 -20.61 8.49 -4.78
N VAL A 25 -20.78 9.79 -4.50
CA VAL A 25 -21.57 10.71 -5.33
C VAL A 25 -20.93 10.87 -6.71
N PHE A 26 -19.61 11.04 -6.78
CA PHE A 26 -18.90 11.09 -8.07
C PHE A 26 -19.08 9.78 -8.86
N PHE A 27 -19.07 8.63 -8.20
CA PHE A 27 -19.32 7.36 -8.85
C PHE A 27 -20.76 7.25 -9.35
N LEU A 28 -21.76 7.61 -8.54
CA LEU A 28 -23.17 7.61 -8.97
C LEU A 28 -23.41 8.57 -10.14
N GLY A 29 -22.78 9.74 -10.15
CA GLY A 29 -22.76 10.64 -11.30
C GLY A 29 -22.18 9.96 -12.55
N GLY A 30 -21.06 9.25 -12.40
CA GLY A 30 -20.48 8.43 -13.47
C GLY A 30 -21.40 7.33 -13.97
N VAL A 31 -22.10 6.63 -13.08
CA VAL A 31 -23.11 5.61 -13.43
C VAL A 31 -24.25 6.23 -14.21
N TRP A 32 -24.76 7.39 -13.76
CA TRP A 32 -25.78 8.13 -14.48
C TRP A 32 -25.29 8.49 -15.89
N LEU A 33 -24.10 9.09 -16.03
CA LEU A 33 -23.51 9.40 -17.34
C LEU A 33 -23.41 8.16 -18.24
N ALA A 34 -22.97 7.03 -17.68
CA ALA A 34 -22.78 5.80 -18.42
C ALA A 34 -24.10 5.22 -18.95
N VAL A 35 -25.15 5.19 -18.11
CA VAL A 35 -26.47 4.71 -18.51
C VAL A 35 -27.14 5.68 -19.50
N SER A 36 -26.93 6.98 -19.31
CA SER A 36 -27.46 8.05 -20.14
C SER A 36 -26.85 8.08 -21.55
N LEU A 37 -25.52 7.95 -21.67
CA LEU A 37 -24.81 8.10 -22.94
C LEU A 37 -24.48 6.77 -23.63
N GLY A 38 -24.20 5.72 -22.86
CA GLY A 38 -23.71 4.45 -23.38
C GLY A 38 -22.41 4.55 -24.20
N HIS A 39 -22.05 3.49 -24.91
CA HIS A 39 -20.81 3.44 -25.70
C HIS A 39 -20.78 4.40 -26.89
N GLY A 40 -21.87 4.47 -27.65
CA GLY A 40 -21.89 5.15 -28.96
C GLY A 40 -21.93 6.67 -28.88
N GLN A 41 -22.48 7.23 -27.80
CA GLN A 41 -22.64 8.68 -27.61
C GLN A 41 -21.80 9.18 -26.44
N ALA A 42 -20.68 8.50 -26.15
CA ALA A 42 -19.88 8.70 -24.95
C ALA A 42 -19.39 10.15 -24.71
N TRP A 43 -19.27 10.97 -25.76
CA TRP A 43 -18.87 12.38 -25.71
C TRP A 43 -19.94 13.35 -26.21
N ASN A 44 -21.19 12.90 -26.38
CA ASN A 44 -22.26 13.75 -26.91
C ASN A 44 -22.77 14.72 -25.83
N VAL A 45 -22.18 15.92 -25.80
CA VAL A 45 -22.54 16.99 -24.87
C VAL A 45 -24.01 17.42 -25.03
N VAL A 46 -24.55 17.41 -26.25
CA VAL A 46 -25.94 17.82 -26.50
C VAL A 46 -26.92 16.82 -25.89
N LEU A 47 -26.67 15.53 -26.07
CA LEU A 47 -27.47 14.47 -25.46
C LEU A 47 -27.39 14.54 -23.93
N LEU A 48 -26.19 14.80 -23.39
CA LEU A 48 -25.98 14.96 -21.96
C LEU A 48 -26.79 16.14 -21.38
N THR A 49 -26.72 17.31 -22.01
CA THR A 49 -27.46 18.51 -21.56
C THR A 49 -28.97 18.25 -21.57
N ARG A 50 -29.50 17.64 -22.64
CA ARG A 50 -30.93 17.29 -22.71
C ARG A 50 -31.35 16.33 -21.61
N GLN A 51 -30.53 15.32 -21.32
CA GLN A 51 -30.84 14.36 -20.25
C GLN A 51 -30.74 15.00 -18.85
N ALA A 52 -29.79 15.93 -18.66
CA ALA A 52 -29.67 16.69 -17.42
C ALA A 52 -30.90 17.61 -17.20
N GLU A 53 -31.33 18.32 -18.24
CA GLU A 53 -32.53 19.17 -18.21
C GLU A 53 -33.79 18.36 -17.92
N ASN A 54 -33.98 17.23 -18.60
CA ASN A 54 -35.12 16.34 -18.37
C ASN A 54 -35.12 15.77 -16.94
N ALA A 55 -33.96 15.38 -16.42
CA ALA A 55 -33.83 14.90 -15.05
C ALA A 55 -34.16 16.02 -14.05
N ALA A 56 -33.64 17.24 -14.27
CA ALA A 56 -33.93 18.38 -13.42
C ALA A 56 -35.42 18.74 -13.41
N ALA A 57 -36.07 18.77 -14.58
CA ALA A 57 -37.51 19.01 -14.69
C ALA A 57 -38.32 17.96 -13.91
N THR A 58 -37.98 16.67 -14.07
CA THR A 58 -38.61 15.57 -13.33
C THR A 58 -38.48 15.75 -11.82
N VAL A 59 -37.32 16.21 -11.34
CA VAL A 59 -37.08 16.45 -9.90
C VAL A 59 -37.87 17.65 -9.39
N VAL A 60 -37.95 18.74 -10.17
CA VAL A 60 -38.73 19.93 -9.81
C VAL A 60 -40.21 19.62 -9.66
N ASP A 61 -40.75 18.73 -10.52
CA ASP A 61 -42.14 18.31 -10.49
C ASP A 61 -42.49 17.39 -9.31
N LEU A 62 -41.50 16.86 -8.58
CA LEU A 62 -41.74 16.03 -7.39
C LEU A 62 -42.25 16.87 -6.22
N PRO A 63 -43.18 16.34 -5.40
CA PRO A 63 -43.52 16.94 -4.11
C PRO A 63 -42.28 17.14 -3.23
N THR A 64 -42.26 18.18 -2.39
CA THR A 64 -41.11 18.51 -1.52
C THR A 64 -40.64 17.32 -0.67
N GLY A 65 -41.57 16.52 -0.15
CA GLY A 65 -41.23 15.31 0.60
C GLY A 65 -40.53 14.24 -0.25
N ALA A 66 -40.92 14.10 -1.52
CA ALA A 66 -40.28 13.18 -2.45
C ALA A 66 -38.89 13.68 -2.91
N GLN A 67 -38.69 14.99 -3.06
CA GLN A 67 -37.37 15.57 -3.31
C GLN A 67 -36.41 15.29 -2.14
N ALA A 68 -36.86 15.49 -0.91
CA ALA A 68 -36.08 15.18 0.28
C ALA A 68 -35.72 13.68 0.35
N LEU A 69 -36.69 12.80 0.06
CA LEU A 69 -36.45 11.36 0.00
C LEU A 69 -35.44 10.98 -1.09
N LEU A 70 -35.51 11.60 -2.27
CA LEU A 70 -34.55 11.37 -3.35
C LEU A 70 -33.11 11.71 -2.92
N VAL A 71 -32.91 12.86 -2.27
CA VAL A 71 -31.60 13.25 -1.73
C VAL A 71 -31.10 12.22 -0.72
N VAL A 72 -31.97 11.75 0.18
CA VAL A 72 -31.62 10.70 1.16
C VAL A 72 -31.23 9.41 0.45
N VAL A 73 -31.96 8.98 -0.58
CA VAL A 73 -31.65 7.77 -1.35
C VAL A 73 -30.31 7.90 -2.09
N VAL A 74 -30.03 9.04 -2.72
CA VAL A 74 -28.74 9.30 -3.40
C VAL A 74 -27.58 9.27 -2.41
N LEU A 75 -27.72 9.93 -1.25
CA LEU A 75 -26.70 9.94 -0.21
C LEU A 75 -26.49 8.54 0.39
N ALA A 76 -27.57 7.78 0.61
CA ALA A 76 -27.50 6.40 1.09
C ALA A 76 -26.83 5.48 0.07
N GLY A 77 -27.13 5.63 -1.23
CA GLY A 77 -26.47 4.89 -2.31
C GLY A 77 -24.98 5.24 -2.43
N ALA A 78 -24.63 6.52 -2.29
CA ALA A 78 -23.24 6.98 -2.30
C ALA A 78 -22.46 6.41 -1.11
N ALA A 79 -23.01 6.51 0.10
CA ALA A 79 -22.44 5.93 1.30
C ALA A 79 -22.29 4.41 1.19
N GLY A 80 -23.34 3.71 0.73
CA GLY A 80 -23.34 2.26 0.51
C GLY A 80 -22.26 1.81 -0.46
N THR A 81 -22.08 2.53 -1.57
CA THR A 81 -20.98 2.27 -2.52
C THR A 81 -19.63 2.48 -1.85
N GLY A 82 -19.47 3.58 -1.11
CA GLY A 82 -18.24 3.87 -0.36
C GLY A 82 -17.86 2.75 0.61
N PHE A 83 -18.84 2.19 1.34
CA PHE A 83 -18.62 1.05 2.23
C PHE A 83 -18.15 -0.21 1.49
N VAL A 84 -18.79 -0.55 0.37
CA VAL A 84 -18.41 -1.73 -0.43
C VAL A 84 -16.97 -1.57 -0.93
N VAL A 85 -16.62 -0.40 -1.44
CA VAL A 85 -15.26 -0.08 -1.90
C VAL A 85 -14.27 -0.15 -0.73
N GLN A 86 -14.61 0.38 0.43
CA GLN A 86 -13.76 0.34 1.63
C GLN A 86 -13.55 -1.10 2.14
N ALA A 87 -14.57 -1.95 2.08
CA ALA A 87 -14.44 -3.37 2.39
C ALA A 87 -13.50 -4.07 1.38
N LEU A 88 -13.57 -3.69 0.10
CA LEU A 88 -12.71 -4.22 -0.95
C LEU A 88 -11.25 -3.75 -0.81
N ALA A 89 -10.99 -2.64 -0.13
CA ALA A 89 -9.64 -2.11 0.08
C ALA A 89 -8.72 -3.12 0.80
N GLY A 90 -9.28 -3.98 1.68
CA GLY A 90 -8.54 -5.08 2.29
C GLY A 90 -8.07 -6.12 1.28
N VAL A 91 -8.90 -6.43 0.27
CA VAL A 91 -8.56 -7.34 -0.83
C VAL A 91 -7.52 -6.70 -1.74
N THR A 92 -7.70 -5.42 -2.11
CA THR A 92 -6.72 -4.65 -2.89
C THR A 92 -5.35 -4.65 -2.20
N ARG A 93 -5.32 -4.38 -0.89
CA ARG A 93 -4.11 -4.44 -0.07
C ARG A 93 -3.44 -5.81 -0.14
N ARG A 94 -4.20 -6.89 0.06
CA ARG A 94 -3.67 -8.27 -0.01
C ARG A 94 -3.08 -8.57 -1.38
N ILE A 95 -3.76 -8.19 -2.46
CA ILE A 95 -3.28 -8.37 -3.84
C ILE A 95 -1.97 -7.60 -4.05
N TRP A 96 -1.94 -6.32 -3.66
CA TRP A 96 -0.76 -5.46 -3.78
C TRP A 96 0.42 -5.95 -2.96
N LEU A 97 0.19 -6.56 -1.80
CA LEU A 97 1.22 -7.18 -0.96
C LEU A 97 1.56 -8.64 -1.36
N GLY A 98 0.98 -9.16 -2.43
CA GLY A 98 1.30 -10.50 -2.95
C GLY A 98 0.66 -11.65 -2.16
N GLN A 99 -0.31 -11.36 -1.29
CA GLN A 99 -1.10 -12.33 -0.53
C GLN A 99 -2.39 -12.67 -1.28
N TRP A 100 -2.25 -13.19 -2.50
CA TRP A 100 -3.40 -13.42 -3.39
C TRP A 100 -4.28 -14.57 -2.86
N PRO A 101 -5.58 -14.58 -3.20
CA PRO A 101 -6.48 -15.65 -2.78
C PRO A 101 -6.00 -17.02 -3.26
N ARG A 102 -6.28 -18.07 -2.48
CA ARG A 102 -5.85 -19.48 -2.72
C ARG A 102 -5.97 -19.99 -4.16
N PRO A 103 -7.05 -19.75 -4.93
CA PRO A 103 -7.12 -20.24 -6.32
C PRO A 103 -5.97 -19.72 -7.20
N LEU A 104 -5.40 -18.56 -6.88
CA LEU A 104 -4.26 -17.99 -7.61
C LEU A 104 -2.91 -18.41 -7.03
N GLY A 105 -2.87 -19.35 -6.08
CA GLY A 105 -1.65 -19.75 -5.37
C GLY A 105 -0.54 -20.27 -6.29
N GLN A 106 -0.89 -21.03 -7.34
CA GLN A 106 0.10 -21.48 -8.33
C GLN A 106 0.70 -20.31 -9.11
N LEU A 107 -0.12 -19.30 -9.44
CA LEU A 107 0.35 -18.09 -10.12
C LEU A 107 1.27 -17.27 -9.21
N VAL A 108 0.95 -17.17 -7.92
CA VAL A 108 1.82 -16.53 -6.91
C VAL A 108 3.16 -17.25 -6.84
N ALA A 109 3.15 -18.58 -6.71
CA ALA A 109 4.35 -19.37 -6.63
C ALA A 109 5.21 -19.23 -7.91
N ALA A 110 4.59 -19.32 -9.09
CA ALA A 110 5.27 -19.14 -10.36
C ALA A 110 5.85 -17.72 -10.50
N GLN A 111 5.11 -16.69 -10.09
CA GLN A 111 5.58 -15.31 -10.14
C GLN A 111 6.74 -15.05 -9.17
N THR A 112 6.66 -15.56 -7.95
CA THR A 112 7.75 -15.48 -6.96
C THR A 112 8.99 -16.24 -7.47
N ALA A 113 8.83 -17.44 -8.02
CA ALA A 113 9.94 -18.22 -8.58
C ALA A 113 10.60 -17.51 -9.77
N ARG A 114 9.83 -16.92 -10.68
CA ARG A 114 10.35 -16.10 -11.79
C ARG A 114 11.14 -14.90 -11.30
N ARG A 115 10.62 -14.16 -10.32
CA ARG A 115 11.31 -13.01 -9.71
C ARG A 115 12.60 -13.43 -9.02
N ARG A 116 12.58 -14.54 -8.27
CA ARG A 116 13.75 -15.11 -7.60
C ARG A 116 14.82 -15.56 -8.59
N ALA A 117 14.44 -16.25 -9.67
CA ALA A 117 15.37 -16.65 -10.72
C ALA A 117 16.01 -15.42 -11.40
N GLN A 118 15.22 -14.37 -11.68
CA GLN A 118 15.75 -13.12 -12.21
C GLN A 118 16.72 -12.44 -11.24
N TRP A 119 16.43 -12.46 -9.94
CA TRP A 119 17.31 -11.92 -8.90
C TRP A 119 18.62 -12.68 -8.83
N HIS A 120 18.59 -14.02 -8.77
CA HIS A 120 19.80 -14.85 -8.76
C HIS A 120 20.66 -14.61 -10.00
N ARG A 121 20.06 -14.41 -11.18
CA ARG A 121 20.78 -14.06 -12.40
C ARG A 121 21.53 -12.72 -12.27
N LEU A 122 20.86 -11.68 -11.76
CA LEU A 122 21.49 -10.36 -11.55
C LEU A 122 22.58 -10.41 -10.47
N VAL A 123 22.40 -11.20 -9.42
CA VAL A 123 23.44 -11.42 -8.39
C VAL A 123 24.64 -12.14 -8.99
N ALA A 124 24.41 -13.16 -9.82
CA ALA A 124 25.49 -13.88 -10.51
C ALA A 124 26.27 -12.98 -11.47
N GLU A 125 25.56 -12.13 -12.22
CA GLU A 125 26.14 -11.10 -13.10
C GLU A 125 27.01 -10.12 -12.31
N ARG A 126 26.47 -9.53 -11.23
CA ARG A 126 27.24 -8.63 -10.33
C ARG A 126 28.50 -9.31 -9.78
N ARG A 127 28.36 -10.54 -9.26
CA ARG A 127 29.49 -11.31 -8.72
C ARG A 127 30.51 -11.72 -9.78
N ALA A 128 30.10 -11.85 -11.05
CA ALA A 128 31.04 -12.12 -12.14
C ALA A 128 31.87 -10.86 -12.45
N LEU A 129 31.23 -9.69 -12.52
CA LEU A 129 31.92 -8.40 -12.70
C LEU A 129 32.88 -8.10 -11.54
N GLU A 130 32.44 -8.31 -10.29
CA GLU A 130 33.29 -8.12 -9.10
C GLU A 130 34.52 -9.04 -9.10
N ARG A 131 34.37 -10.29 -9.56
CA ARG A 131 35.47 -11.25 -9.67
C ARG A 131 36.42 -10.97 -10.84
N ALA A 132 35.91 -10.40 -11.94
CA ALA A 132 36.74 -10.00 -13.08
C ALA A 132 37.66 -8.82 -12.72
N SER A 133 37.29 -8.00 -11.73
CA SER A 133 38.07 -6.86 -11.26
C SER A 133 38.29 -6.90 -9.74
N PRO A 134 39.18 -7.76 -9.22
CA PRO A 134 39.41 -7.95 -7.78
C PRO A 134 40.31 -6.87 -7.16
N GLY A 135 41.00 -6.06 -7.96
CA GLY A 135 41.92 -5.00 -7.52
C GLY A 135 41.33 -3.59 -7.66
N THR A 136 42.20 -2.60 -7.93
CA THR A 136 41.79 -1.21 -8.19
C THR A 136 40.92 -1.16 -9.45
N ARG A 137 39.64 -0.84 -9.28
CA ARG A 137 38.67 -0.77 -10.38
C ARG A 137 38.81 0.55 -11.12
N THR A 138 38.70 0.50 -12.45
CA THR A 138 38.49 1.73 -13.22
C THR A 138 37.09 2.28 -12.94
N ARG A 139 36.86 3.57 -13.21
CA ARG A 139 35.53 4.18 -13.05
C ARG A 139 34.48 3.44 -13.87
N GLU A 140 34.80 3.08 -15.10
CA GLU A 140 33.91 2.33 -16.01
C GLU A 140 33.50 0.97 -15.43
N GLN A 141 34.44 0.22 -14.84
CA GLN A 141 34.14 -1.06 -14.19
C GLN A 141 33.25 -0.88 -12.96
N GLN A 142 33.46 0.19 -12.20
CA GLN A 142 32.62 0.51 -11.05
C GLN A 142 31.20 0.91 -11.50
N ASP A 143 31.08 1.72 -12.56
CA ASP A 143 29.80 2.14 -13.12
C ASP A 143 28.99 0.95 -13.66
N GLU A 144 29.65 -0.07 -14.22
CA GLU A 144 29.01 -1.30 -14.67
C GLU A 144 28.45 -2.11 -13.49
N ILE A 145 29.26 -2.29 -12.43
CA ILE A 145 28.83 -2.96 -11.19
C ILE A 145 27.67 -2.19 -10.55
N ASP A 146 27.75 -0.87 -10.48
CA ASP A 146 26.72 -0.01 -9.90
C ASP A 146 25.44 -0.04 -10.72
N THR A 147 25.54 -0.13 -12.05
CA THR A 147 24.37 -0.30 -12.93
C THR A 147 23.63 -1.60 -12.65
N VAL A 148 24.36 -2.72 -12.48
CA VAL A 148 23.75 -4.02 -12.12
C VAL A 148 23.19 -3.97 -10.69
N ALA A 149 23.91 -3.35 -9.75
CA ALA A 149 23.43 -3.15 -8.38
C ALA A 149 22.12 -2.33 -8.35
N GLN A 150 22.03 -1.24 -9.12
CA GLN A 150 20.80 -0.46 -9.25
C GLN A 150 19.65 -1.28 -9.86
N ARG A 151 19.91 -2.12 -10.86
CA ARG A 151 18.88 -3.04 -11.41
C ARG A 151 18.41 -4.03 -10.34
N LEU A 152 19.33 -4.55 -9.53
CA LEU A 152 19.02 -5.45 -8.42
C LEU A 152 18.14 -4.75 -7.38
N THR A 153 18.56 -3.59 -6.87
CA THR A 153 17.82 -2.75 -5.91
C THR A 153 16.43 -2.35 -6.43
N ARG A 154 16.29 -2.08 -7.74
CA ARG A 154 14.98 -1.81 -8.36
C ARG A 154 14.07 -3.04 -8.37
N LEU A 155 14.65 -4.23 -8.55
CA LEU A 155 13.93 -5.50 -8.52
C LEU A 155 13.51 -5.87 -7.09
N ALA A 156 14.49 -6.02 -6.19
CA ALA A 156 14.35 -6.40 -4.79
C ALA A 156 15.62 -6.13 -3.98
N MET A 157 15.49 -5.68 -2.72
CA MET A 157 16.63 -5.42 -1.82
C MET A 157 17.24 -6.71 -1.24
N ALA A 158 16.43 -7.73 -1.03
CA ALA A 158 16.84 -9.06 -0.61
C ALA A 158 16.31 -10.10 -1.62
N GLU A 159 16.62 -11.38 -1.40
CA GLU A 159 16.06 -12.45 -2.23
C GLU A 159 14.52 -12.37 -2.27
N PRO A 160 13.90 -12.35 -3.47
CA PRO A 160 12.46 -12.23 -3.56
C PRO A 160 11.71 -13.37 -2.88
N GLY A 161 10.71 -13.01 -2.07
CA GLY A 161 9.84 -13.93 -1.34
C GLY A 161 8.35 -13.72 -1.59
N ARG A 162 7.97 -12.65 -2.29
CA ARG A 162 6.56 -12.34 -2.61
C ARG A 162 6.38 -12.07 -4.10
N ALA A 163 5.16 -12.27 -4.58
CA ALA A 163 4.84 -12.15 -6.01
C ALA A 163 4.82 -10.69 -6.53
N THR A 164 4.59 -9.72 -5.64
CA THR A 164 4.51 -8.30 -6.00
C THR A 164 5.68 -7.52 -5.42
N TRP A 165 6.09 -6.45 -6.10
CA TRP A 165 7.17 -5.58 -5.64
C TRP A 165 6.92 -4.98 -4.24
N MET A 166 5.68 -4.56 -3.93
CA MET A 166 5.36 -3.98 -2.61
C MET A 166 5.46 -5.03 -1.50
N GLY A 167 4.95 -6.25 -1.73
CA GLY A 167 5.09 -7.34 -0.78
C GLY A 167 6.56 -7.73 -0.59
N ASP A 168 7.32 -7.72 -1.68
CA ASP A 168 8.74 -8.06 -1.70
C ASP A 168 9.58 -7.05 -0.91
N ARG A 169 9.23 -5.76 -0.96
CA ARG A 169 9.86 -4.73 -0.12
C ARG A 169 9.68 -5.01 1.37
N ILE A 170 8.47 -5.36 1.80
CA ILE A 170 8.21 -5.71 3.21
C ILE A 170 8.99 -6.98 3.59
N HIS A 171 8.93 -8.01 2.74
CA HIS A 171 9.68 -9.24 2.96
C HIS A 171 11.20 -9.01 3.00
N ALA A 172 11.72 -8.08 2.21
CA ALA A 172 13.14 -7.76 2.23
C ALA A 172 13.57 -7.19 3.57
N VAL A 173 12.77 -6.33 4.21
CA VAL A 173 13.09 -5.82 5.57
C VAL A 173 13.10 -6.95 6.59
N GLU A 174 12.13 -7.87 6.54
CA GLU A 174 12.11 -9.06 7.40
C GLU A 174 13.37 -9.92 7.19
N SER A 175 13.73 -10.16 5.93
CA SER A 175 14.90 -10.97 5.56
C SER A 175 16.22 -10.28 5.95
N ILE A 176 16.34 -8.97 5.73
CA ILE A 176 17.53 -8.20 6.12
C ILE A 176 17.67 -8.22 7.64
N ALA A 177 16.60 -7.94 8.39
CA ALA A 177 16.65 -7.96 9.85
C ALA A 177 17.07 -9.33 10.40
N TYR A 178 16.54 -10.41 9.83
CA TYR A 178 16.91 -11.76 10.22
C TYR A 178 18.38 -12.08 9.87
N HIS A 179 18.82 -11.88 8.62
CA HIS A 179 20.17 -12.27 8.19
C HIS A 179 21.28 -11.33 8.70
N ARG A 180 20.97 -10.05 8.89
CA ARG A 180 21.95 -9.03 9.33
C ARG A 180 22.04 -8.93 10.85
N TYR A 181 20.92 -9.10 11.55
CA TYR A 181 20.83 -8.88 12.99
C TYR A 181 20.40 -10.10 13.79
N GLY A 182 20.04 -11.22 13.16
CA GLY A 182 19.50 -12.39 13.88
C GLY A 182 18.08 -12.16 14.44
N LEU A 183 17.45 -11.04 14.12
CA LEU A 183 16.17 -10.63 14.69
C LEU A 183 15.00 -11.04 13.79
N ASP A 184 14.18 -11.99 14.25
CA ASP A 184 12.92 -12.32 13.59
C ASP A 184 11.86 -11.26 13.92
N LEU A 185 11.62 -10.35 12.97
CA LEU A 185 10.64 -9.28 13.12
C LEU A 185 9.20 -9.79 13.31
N THR A 186 8.87 -11.01 12.88
CA THR A 186 7.53 -11.59 13.08
C THR A 186 7.16 -11.61 14.57
N TYR A 187 8.14 -11.91 15.42
CA TYR A 187 7.96 -11.97 16.87
C TYR A 187 8.51 -10.72 17.57
N GLY A 188 9.67 -10.23 17.12
CA GLY A 188 10.40 -9.11 17.71
C GLY A 188 9.73 -7.74 17.52
N TRP A 189 8.95 -7.55 16.44
CA TRP A 189 8.38 -6.23 16.08
C TRP A 189 7.57 -5.58 17.20
N SER A 190 6.71 -6.37 17.86
CA SER A 190 5.87 -5.85 18.95
C SER A 190 6.68 -5.33 20.15
N ARG A 191 7.84 -5.91 20.44
CA ARG A 191 8.73 -5.46 21.54
C ARG A 191 9.55 -4.27 21.09
N LEU A 192 10.07 -4.32 19.86
CA LEU A 192 10.75 -3.19 19.24
C LEU A 192 9.85 -1.94 19.30
N TRP A 193 8.59 -2.07 18.90
CA TRP A 193 7.60 -0.99 18.94
C TRP A 193 7.44 -0.33 20.33
N LEU A 194 7.61 -1.08 21.41
CA LEU A 194 7.48 -0.55 22.77
C LEU A 194 8.71 0.25 23.22
N VAL A 195 9.88 0.00 22.63
CA VAL A 195 11.13 0.74 22.93
C VAL A 195 11.40 1.87 21.95
N LEU A 196 10.66 1.97 20.85
CA LEU A 196 10.80 3.06 19.88
C LEU A 196 10.38 4.41 20.48
N PRO A 197 11.15 5.49 20.23
CA PRO A 197 10.73 6.85 20.55
C PRO A 197 9.41 7.24 19.88
N ASP A 198 8.65 8.15 20.51
CA ASP A 198 7.37 8.63 20.00
C ASP A 198 7.45 9.22 18.59
N ALA A 199 8.52 9.97 18.29
CA ALA A 199 8.77 10.52 16.97
C ALA A 199 8.89 9.42 15.89
N THR A 200 9.69 8.37 16.16
CA THR A 200 9.85 7.23 15.23
C THR A 200 8.55 6.47 15.03
N ARG A 201 7.77 6.27 16.10
CA ARG A 201 6.44 5.63 16.01
C ARG A 201 5.46 6.45 15.18
N ALA A 202 5.51 7.78 15.32
CA ALA A 202 4.68 8.69 14.54
C ALA A 202 5.00 8.61 13.05
N GLU A 203 6.28 8.64 12.67
CA GLU A 203 6.72 8.53 11.27
C GLU A 203 6.32 7.18 10.64
N LEU A 204 6.53 6.06 11.36
CA LEU A 204 6.10 4.73 10.90
C LEU A 204 4.57 4.64 10.72
N THR A 205 3.82 5.21 11.66
CA THR A 205 2.35 5.26 11.60
C THR A 205 1.89 6.13 10.43
N ALA A 206 2.56 7.26 10.18
CA ALA A 206 2.27 8.16 9.07
C ALA A 206 2.48 7.45 7.73
N ALA A 207 3.64 6.80 7.53
CA ALA A 207 3.92 6.03 6.33
C ALA A 207 2.93 4.87 6.12
N HIS A 208 2.58 4.15 7.19
CA HIS A 208 1.53 3.11 7.14
C HIS A 208 0.17 3.67 6.72
N SER A 209 -0.20 4.83 7.27
CA SER A 209 -1.47 5.50 6.98
C SER A 209 -1.52 6.02 5.53
N ALA A 210 -0.39 6.50 5.00
CA ALA A 210 -0.26 6.91 3.61
C ALA A 210 -0.45 5.74 2.64
N PHE A 211 0.11 4.56 2.97
CA PHE A 211 -0.14 3.34 2.21
C PHE A 211 -1.62 2.94 2.25
N ALA A 212 -2.23 2.94 3.43
CA ALA A 212 -3.66 2.60 3.58
C ALA A 212 -4.56 3.56 2.77
N ALA A 213 -4.27 4.87 2.81
CA ALA A 213 -4.98 5.87 2.01
C ALA A 213 -4.80 5.64 0.51
N ALA A 214 -3.58 5.34 0.05
CA ALA A 214 -3.31 5.05 -1.36
C ALA A 214 -4.03 3.79 -1.86
N VAL A 215 -4.13 2.75 -1.03
CA VAL A 215 -4.94 1.55 -1.31
C VAL A 215 -6.42 1.91 -1.42
N ALA A 216 -6.95 2.71 -0.49
CA ALA A 216 -8.35 3.14 -0.53
C ALA A 216 -8.66 3.91 -1.83
N THR A 217 -7.78 4.84 -2.23
CA THR A 217 -7.88 5.55 -3.52
C THR A 217 -7.84 4.57 -4.69
N GLY A 218 -6.83 3.70 -4.77
CA GLY A 218 -6.69 2.76 -5.89
C GLY A 218 -7.84 1.75 -6.00
N THR A 219 -8.54 1.45 -4.91
CA THR A 219 -9.68 0.52 -4.91
C THR A 219 -10.88 1.08 -5.66
N TRP A 220 -11.04 2.41 -5.72
CA TRP A 220 -12.08 3.05 -6.54
C TRP A 220 -11.93 2.75 -8.03
N ALA A 221 -10.76 2.33 -8.51
CA ALA A 221 -10.59 1.90 -9.89
C ALA A 221 -11.48 0.69 -10.25
N VAL A 222 -11.81 -0.18 -9.29
CA VAL A 222 -12.62 -1.40 -9.53
C VAL A 222 -14.03 -1.08 -10.03
N PRO A 223 -14.86 -0.31 -9.30
CA PRO A 223 -16.20 0.01 -9.77
C PRO A 223 -16.20 0.82 -11.09
N TYR A 224 -15.21 1.71 -11.31
CA TYR A 224 -15.07 2.41 -12.60
C TYR A 224 -14.66 1.47 -13.75
N ALA A 225 -13.84 0.45 -13.48
CA ALA A 225 -13.49 -0.56 -14.48
C ALA A 225 -14.70 -1.44 -14.85
N LEU A 226 -15.58 -1.75 -13.89
CA LEU A 226 -16.85 -2.42 -14.19
C LEU A 226 -17.75 -1.54 -15.06
N LEU A 227 -17.76 -0.22 -14.80
CA LEU A 227 -18.55 0.73 -15.56
C LEU A 227 -18.10 0.85 -17.03
N THR A 228 -16.84 0.49 -17.34
CA THR A 228 -16.32 0.42 -18.72
C THR A 228 -17.14 -0.51 -19.62
N VAL A 229 -17.80 -1.54 -19.07
CA VAL A 229 -18.67 -2.45 -19.84
C VAL A 229 -19.86 -1.72 -20.48
N VAL A 230 -20.29 -0.59 -19.91
CA VAL A 230 -21.42 0.21 -20.39
C VAL A 230 -20.97 1.52 -21.05
N TRP A 231 -19.87 2.10 -20.56
CA TRP A 231 -19.35 3.39 -21.02
C TRP A 231 -17.83 3.40 -21.02
N TRP A 232 -17.24 3.23 -22.20
CA TRP A 232 -15.78 3.06 -22.35
C TRP A 232 -14.91 4.17 -21.71
N PRO A 233 -15.30 5.47 -21.65
CA PRO A 233 -14.47 6.50 -21.00
C PRO A 233 -14.25 6.26 -19.50
N ALA A 234 -15.10 5.48 -18.84
CA ALA A 234 -14.88 5.06 -17.46
C ALA A 234 -13.53 4.32 -17.29
N MET A 235 -13.00 3.71 -18.36
CA MET A 235 -11.66 3.10 -18.36
C MET A 235 -10.56 4.13 -18.10
N LEU A 236 -10.68 5.34 -18.65
CA LEU A 236 -9.69 6.40 -18.43
C LEU A 236 -9.69 6.85 -16.97
N VAL A 237 -10.89 6.97 -16.38
CA VAL A 237 -11.06 7.29 -14.95
C VAL A 237 -10.50 6.17 -14.08
N ALA A 238 -10.83 4.91 -14.38
CA ALA A 238 -10.33 3.73 -13.67
C ALA A 238 -8.80 3.66 -13.75
N ALA A 239 -8.22 3.85 -14.94
CA ALA A 239 -6.78 3.84 -15.15
C ALA A 239 -6.10 4.98 -14.38
N GLY A 240 -6.63 6.21 -14.44
CA GLY A 240 -6.09 7.35 -13.71
C GLY A 240 -6.06 7.11 -12.20
N ILE A 241 -7.21 6.77 -11.61
CA ILE A 241 -7.33 6.50 -10.17
C ILE A 241 -6.46 5.30 -9.76
N GLY A 242 -6.48 4.22 -10.55
CA GLY A 242 -5.73 3.00 -10.29
C GLY A 242 -4.22 3.22 -10.34
N LEU A 243 -3.72 3.90 -11.37
CA LEU A 243 -2.29 4.23 -11.52
C LEU A 243 -1.83 5.18 -10.42
N THR A 244 -2.62 6.22 -10.10
CA THR A 244 -2.30 7.14 -8.99
C THR A 244 -2.26 6.40 -7.66
N GLY A 245 -3.27 5.59 -7.35
CA GLY A 245 -3.30 4.78 -6.13
C GLY A 245 -2.11 3.83 -6.03
N TRP A 246 -1.80 3.13 -7.13
CA TRP A 246 -0.66 2.21 -7.21
C TRP A 246 0.68 2.93 -7.04
N ALA A 247 0.90 4.06 -7.72
CA ALA A 247 2.15 4.83 -7.61
C ALA A 247 2.34 5.38 -6.19
N ARG A 248 1.30 5.98 -5.60
CA ARG A 248 1.33 6.47 -4.22
C ARG A 248 1.57 5.35 -3.22
N ALA A 249 0.98 4.18 -3.43
CA ALA A 249 1.19 3.03 -2.57
C ALA A 249 2.62 2.48 -2.67
N ARG A 250 3.22 2.50 -3.86
CA ARG A 250 4.63 2.10 -4.03
C ARG A 250 5.57 3.04 -3.29
N ALA A 251 5.34 4.35 -3.39
CA ALA A 251 6.11 5.34 -2.65
C ALA A 251 5.96 5.14 -1.13
N ALA A 252 4.73 5.06 -0.63
CA ALA A 252 4.47 4.88 0.80
C ALA A 252 5.06 3.57 1.36
N VAL A 253 5.03 2.46 0.60
CA VAL A 253 5.67 1.20 1.02
C VAL A 253 7.19 1.35 1.02
N ALA A 254 7.78 2.06 0.05
CA ALA A 254 9.21 2.31 0.05
C ALA A 254 9.64 3.06 1.31
N ASP A 255 8.96 4.17 1.61
CA ASP A 255 9.23 4.99 2.79
C ASP A 255 9.04 4.19 4.08
N PHE A 256 7.93 3.47 4.20
CA PHE A 256 7.65 2.60 5.35
C PHE A 256 8.75 1.55 5.55
N THR A 257 9.22 0.90 4.48
CA THR A 257 10.27 -0.12 4.58
C THR A 257 11.62 0.47 4.97
N THR A 258 12.00 1.63 4.41
CA THR A 258 13.24 2.33 4.76
C THR A 258 13.22 2.78 6.23
N LEU A 259 12.10 3.35 6.70
CA LEU A 259 11.94 3.75 8.09
C LEU A 259 11.96 2.55 9.05
N THR A 260 11.39 1.42 8.63
CA THR A 260 11.39 0.19 9.43
C THR A 260 12.80 -0.36 9.57
N GLU A 261 13.57 -0.41 8.48
CA GLU A 261 14.97 -0.82 8.49
C GLU A 261 15.82 0.10 9.38
N ALA A 262 15.72 1.42 9.19
CA ALA A 262 16.41 2.40 10.03
C ALA A 262 16.01 2.31 11.52
N ALA A 263 14.75 2.00 11.82
CA ALA A 263 14.30 1.80 13.20
C ALA A 263 14.94 0.55 13.83
N VAL A 264 15.13 -0.53 13.07
CA VAL A 264 15.87 -1.72 13.53
C VAL A 264 17.35 -1.38 13.73
N ASP A 265 17.97 -0.68 12.78
CA ASP A 265 19.39 -0.28 12.85
C ASP A 265 19.71 0.56 14.08
N LEU A 266 18.84 1.54 14.38
CA LEU A 266 19.05 2.51 15.46
C LEU A 266 18.58 2.01 16.83
N HIS A 267 17.49 1.22 16.88
CA HIS A 267 16.84 0.84 18.14
C HIS A 267 16.92 -0.66 18.46
N GLY A 268 17.50 -1.48 17.59
CA GLY A 268 17.70 -2.91 17.84
C GLY A 268 18.54 -3.18 19.10
N ARG A 269 19.58 -2.37 19.35
CA ARG A 269 20.38 -2.46 20.57
C ARG A 269 19.62 -1.98 21.82
N THR A 270 18.78 -0.95 21.68
CA THR A 270 17.89 -0.51 22.77
C THR A 270 16.94 -1.65 23.18
N LEU A 271 16.44 -2.42 22.22
CA LEU A 271 15.66 -3.63 22.49
C LEU A 271 16.48 -4.70 23.21
N ALA A 272 17.73 -4.95 22.77
CA ALA A 272 18.63 -5.90 23.42
C ALA A 272 18.85 -5.56 24.90
N ALA A 273 19.18 -4.29 25.18
CA ALA A 273 19.35 -3.79 26.55
C ALA A 273 18.07 -3.93 27.39
N ALA A 274 16.90 -3.60 26.82
CA ALA A 274 15.62 -3.72 27.52
C ALA A 274 15.24 -5.18 27.86
N LEU A 275 15.75 -6.15 27.09
CA LEU A 275 15.55 -7.60 27.32
C LEU A 275 16.68 -8.26 28.12
N GLY A 276 17.70 -7.49 28.53
CA GLY A 276 18.86 -8.02 29.25
C GLY A 276 19.77 -8.91 28.38
N VAL A 277 19.79 -8.67 27.07
CA VAL A 277 20.63 -9.39 26.11
C VAL A 277 21.81 -8.50 25.70
N GLY A 278 23.03 -8.89 26.06
CA GLY A 278 24.27 -8.14 25.77
C GLY A 278 25.12 -7.91 27.02
N ASP A 279 26.45 -7.98 26.91
CA ASP A 279 27.33 -8.10 28.08
C ASP A 279 27.83 -6.78 28.67
N THR A 280 27.55 -5.61 28.08
CA THR A 280 27.79 -4.32 28.76
C THR A 280 26.99 -3.17 28.13
N PRO A 281 26.50 -2.20 28.93
CA PRO A 281 25.88 -0.96 28.42
C PRO A 281 26.80 -0.06 27.59
N GLN A 282 28.11 -0.38 27.53
CA GLN A 282 29.16 0.45 26.96
C GLN A 282 29.53 0.13 25.51
N GLU A 283 29.08 -1.00 24.96
CA GLU A 283 29.32 -1.25 23.54
C GLU A 283 28.50 -0.26 22.71
N THR A 284 29.15 0.46 21.81
CA THR A 284 28.54 1.37 20.83
C THR A 284 28.46 0.68 19.46
N GLY A 285 27.39 0.91 18.69
CA GLY A 285 27.18 0.28 17.37
C GLY A 285 25.82 -0.41 17.16
N PRO A 286 25.61 -1.03 15.98
CA PRO A 286 24.37 -1.73 15.64
C PRO A 286 24.23 -3.07 16.37
N LEU A 287 23.01 -3.60 16.45
CA LEU A 287 22.74 -4.93 17.03
C LEU A 287 23.64 -5.99 16.38
N THR A 288 24.27 -6.86 17.17
CA THR A 288 25.04 -7.99 16.63
C THR A 288 24.12 -9.17 16.32
N ILE A 289 24.54 -10.08 15.42
CA ILE A 289 23.75 -11.25 15.04
C ILE A 289 23.45 -12.14 16.26
N SER A 290 24.44 -12.38 17.12
CA SER A 290 24.29 -13.23 18.31
C SER A 290 23.37 -12.61 19.38
N GLU A 291 23.32 -11.29 19.48
CA GLU A 291 22.35 -10.60 20.33
C GLU A 291 20.93 -10.75 19.77
N GLY A 292 20.72 -10.52 18.48
CA GLY A 292 19.38 -10.66 17.92
C GLY A 292 18.87 -12.10 17.88
N GLU A 293 19.73 -13.09 17.69
CA GLU A 293 19.36 -14.51 17.83
C GLU A 293 18.84 -14.81 19.24
N ARG A 294 19.55 -14.36 20.28
CA ARG A 294 19.10 -14.50 21.68
C ARG A 294 17.77 -13.78 21.94
N ILE A 295 17.59 -12.57 21.39
CA ILE A 295 16.30 -11.84 21.47
C ILE A 295 15.20 -12.67 20.79
N THR A 296 15.46 -13.18 19.60
CA THR A 296 14.52 -14.00 18.84
C THR A 296 14.10 -15.22 19.65
N ASP A 297 15.05 -15.95 20.23
CA ASP A 297 14.78 -17.13 21.05
C ASP A 297 13.91 -16.79 22.28
N LEU A 298 14.23 -15.71 22.99
CA LEU A 298 13.45 -15.22 24.13
C LEU A 298 12.02 -14.85 23.74
N VAL A 299 11.84 -14.16 22.61
CA VAL A 299 10.53 -13.64 22.19
C VAL A 299 9.67 -14.72 21.54
N ARG A 300 10.28 -15.65 20.81
CA ARG A 300 9.65 -16.82 20.18
C ARG A 300 9.09 -17.79 21.24
N LYS A 301 9.66 -17.79 22.45
CA LYS A 301 9.23 -18.64 23.59
C LYS A 301 9.14 -20.13 23.20
N GLY A 302 10.04 -20.60 22.33
CA GLY A 302 10.09 -21.99 21.87
C GLY A 302 9.03 -22.43 20.83
N ARG A 303 8.38 -21.50 20.11
CA ARG A 303 7.42 -21.81 19.02
C ARG A 303 8.03 -21.79 17.64
#